data_AF-A0A9E5SZ97-F1
#
_entry.id   AF-A0A9E5SZ97-F1
#
_cell.length_a   1.000
_cell.length_b   1.000
_cell.length_c   1.000
_cell.angle_alpha   90.00
_cell.angle_beta   90.00
_cell.angle_gamma   90.00
#
_symmetry.space_group_name_H-M   'P 1'
#
loop_
_entity.id
_entity.type
_entity.pdbx_description
1 polymer ?
#
loop_
_entity_poly.entity_id
_entity_poly.type
_entity_poly.pdbx_seq_one_letter_code
_entity_poly.pdbx_strand_id
1 'polypeptide(L)' 'MDIKAKIEELVNKVKSDKDFAANFTKDPVKAVESVLGVDLPDDKVNAIIDGVKAKVSLDKADGLLGKLKKMF' A
#
# COMPACT_ATOMS: atom_id res chain seq x y z
N MET A 1 -3.43 -7.83 16.94
CA MET A 1 -3.49 -7.83 15.47
C MET A 1 -3.45 -6.39 14.99
N ASP A 2 -2.28 -5.90 14.62
CA ASP A 2 -2.09 -4.51 14.21
C ASP A 2 -2.24 -4.38 12.70
N ILE A 3 -3.49 -4.26 12.26
CA ILE A 3 -3.84 -4.05 10.84
C ILE A 3 -3.11 -2.81 10.30
N LYS A 4 -2.97 -1.76 11.12
CA LYS A 4 -2.19 -0.56 10.77
C LYS A 4 -0.73 -0.90 10.46
N ALA A 5 -0.05 -1.66 11.31
CA ALA A 5 1.34 -2.04 11.09
C ALA A 5 1.51 -2.83 9.79
N LYS A 6 0.57 -3.73 9.48
CA LYS A 6 0.54 -4.46 8.21
C LYS A 6 0.35 -3.54 7.00
N ILE A 7 -0.54 -2.56 7.09
CA ILE A 7 -0.71 -1.55 6.04
C ILE A 7 0.60 -0.79 5.82
N GLU A 8 1.28 -0.34 6.88
CA GLU A 8 2.54 0.40 6.74
C GLU A 8 3.66 -0.45 6.13
N GLU A 9 3.79 -1.70 6.57
CA GLU A 9 4.73 -2.67 6.04
C GLU A 9 4.52 -2.88 4.53
N LEU A 10 3.26 -3.09 4.12
CA LEU A 10 2.88 -3.26 2.73
C LEU A 10 3.11 -1.99 1.91
N VAL A 11 2.78 -0.80 2.43
CA VAL A 11 3.06 0.47 1.74
C VAL A 11 4.55 0.64 1.49
N ASN A 12 5.37 0.39 2.50
CA ASN A 12 6.83 0.47 2.35
C ASN A 12 7.31 -0.55 1.32
N LYS A 13 6.75 -1.76 1.31
CA LYS A 13 7.08 -2.77 0.31
C LYS A 13 6.62 -2.36 -1.09
N VAL A 14 5.42 -1.80 -1.28
CA VAL A 14 4.98 -1.26 -2.59
C VAL A 14 5.91 -0.14 -3.07
N LYS A 15 6.45 0.68 -2.17
CA LYS A 15 7.36 1.78 -2.55
C LYS A 15 8.77 1.29 -2.88
N SER A 16 9.27 0.29 -2.15
CA SER A 16 10.66 -0.18 -2.26
C SER A 16 10.84 -1.37 -3.20
N ASP A 17 9.84 -2.24 -3.32
CA ASP A 17 9.85 -3.47 -4.10
C ASP A 17 8.95 -3.32 -5.32
N LYS A 18 9.59 -3.24 -6.49
CA LYS A 18 8.90 -3.06 -7.79
C LYS A 18 8.11 -4.30 -8.20
N ASP A 19 8.58 -5.49 -7.87
CA ASP A 19 7.89 -6.73 -8.19
C ASP A 19 6.64 -6.86 -7.33
N PHE A 20 6.76 -6.52 -6.05
CA PHE A 20 5.59 -6.43 -5.17
C PHE A 20 4.61 -5.37 -5.64
N ALA A 21 5.07 -4.18 -6.04
CA ALA A 21 4.20 -3.13 -6.58
C ALA A 21 3.46 -3.60 -7.84
N ALA A 22 4.14 -4.29 -8.75
CA ALA A 22 3.53 -4.84 -9.96
C ALA A 22 2.48 -5.92 -9.63
N ASN A 23 2.81 -6.83 -8.71
CA ASN A 23 1.89 -7.85 -8.23
C ASN A 23 0.70 -7.25 -7.49
N PHE A 24 0.91 -6.26 -6.62
CA PHE A 24 -0.15 -5.57 -5.89
C PHE A 24 -1.07 -4.76 -6.82
N THR A 25 -0.53 -4.24 -7.93
CA THR A 25 -1.35 -3.54 -8.93
C THR A 25 -2.21 -4.51 -9.75
N LYS A 26 -1.70 -5.72 -10.03
CA LYS A 26 -2.44 -6.77 -10.75
C LYS A 26 -3.45 -7.48 -9.85
N ASP A 27 -2.99 -7.96 -8.72
CA ASP A 27 -3.73 -8.74 -7.73
C ASP A 27 -3.35 -8.31 -6.30
N PRO A 28 -3.98 -7.25 -5.78
CA PRO A 28 -3.67 -6.74 -4.45
C PRO A 28 -3.99 -7.74 -3.33
N VAL A 29 -5.04 -8.55 -3.48
CA VAL A 29 -5.43 -9.61 -2.52
C VAL A 29 -4.31 -10.63 -2.40
N LYS A 30 -3.93 -11.26 -3.53
CA LYS A 30 -2.88 -12.28 -3.57
C LYS A 30 -1.52 -11.74 -3.14
N ALA A 31 -1.21 -10.48 -3.49
CA ALA A 31 0.03 -9.83 -3.05
C ALA A 31 0.06 -9.68 -1.53
N VAL A 32 -1.04 -9.20 -0.93
CA VAL A 32 -1.16 -9.05 0.53
C VAL A 32 -1.08 -10.40 1.22
N GLU A 33 -1.82 -11.40 0.77
CA GLU A 33 -1.77 -12.77 1.31
C GLU A 33 -0.38 -13.39 1.21
N SER A 34 0.30 -13.22 0.07
CA SER A 34 1.66 -13.74 -0.13
C SER A 34 2.70 -13.09 0.77
N VAL A 35 2.48 -11.85 1.23
CA VAL A 35 3.39 -11.16 2.16
C VAL A 35 3.02 -11.44 3.60
N LEU A 36 1.73 -11.46 3.91
CA LEU A 36 1.26 -11.67 5.27
C LEU A 36 1.29 -13.15 5.68
N GLY A 37 1.27 -14.08 4.72
CA GLY A 37 1.33 -15.53 4.97
C GLY A 37 0.14 -16.04 5.80
N VAL A 38 -0.98 -15.31 5.78
CA VAL A 38 -2.16 -15.60 6.58
C VAL A 38 -3.42 -15.50 5.72
N ASP A 39 -4.31 -16.48 5.85
CA ASP A 39 -5.69 -16.42 5.34
C ASP A 39 -6.50 -15.48 6.23
N LEU A 40 -6.53 -14.20 5.83
CA LEU A 40 -7.38 -13.20 6.45
C LEU A 40 -8.75 -13.21 5.76
N PRO A 41 -9.83 -12.85 6.47
CA PRO A 41 -11.12 -12.62 5.84
C PRO A 41 -11.02 -11.55 4.76
N ASP A 42 -11.69 -11.75 3.63
CA ASP A 42 -11.71 -10.84 2.48
C ASP A 42 -11.96 -9.38 2.87
N ASP A 43 -12.87 -9.14 3.82
CA ASP A 43 -13.17 -7.79 4.33
C ASP A 43 -11.93 -7.10 4.94
N LYS A 44 -11.11 -7.85 5.68
CA LYS A 44 -9.88 -7.33 6.28
C LYS A 44 -8.80 -7.11 5.25
N VAL A 45 -8.68 -8.04 4.29
CA VAL A 45 -7.72 -7.91 3.18
C VAL A 45 -8.05 -6.67 2.36
N ASN A 46 -9.32 -6.47 2.01
CA ASN A 46 -9.78 -5.28 1.29
C ASN A 46 -9.50 -3.99 2.07
N ALA A 47 -9.78 -3.95 3.38
CA ALA A 47 -9.46 -2.79 4.21
C ALA A 47 -7.94 -2.47 4.25
N ILE A 48 -7.09 -3.51 4.24
CA ILE A 48 -5.63 -3.34 4.15
C ILE A 48 -5.24 -2.80 2.78
N ILE A 49 -5.76 -3.38 1.70
CA ILE A 49 -5.50 -2.96 0.32
C ILE A 49 -5.87 -1.49 0.13
N ASP A 50 -7.05 -1.10 0.59
CA ASP A 50 -7.54 0.26 0.48
C ASP A 50 -6.68 1.22 1.31
N GLY A 51 -6.30 0.82 2.53
CA GLY A 51 -5.35 1.57 3.33
C GLY A 51 -3.99 1.77 2.63
N VAL A 52 -3.47 0.72 1.99
CA VAL A 52 -2.22 0.78 1.23
C VAL A 52 -2.35 1.70 0.02
N LYS A 53 -3.40 1.54 -0.79
CA LYS A 53 -3.68 2.37 -1.97
C LYS A 53 -3.87 3.84 -1.59
N ALA A 54 -4.63 4.10 -0.53
CA ALA A 54 -4.88 5.44 -0.02
C ALA A 54 -3.58 6.11 0.43
N LYS A 55 -2.74 5.43 1.22
CA LYS A 55 -1.46 5.98 1.68
C LYS A 55 -0.52 6.26 0.51
N VAL A 56 -0.37 5.30 -0.43
CA VAL A 56 0.47 5.49 -1.64
C VAL A 56 -0.02 6.66 -2.50
N SER A 57 -1.33 6.82 -2.64
CA SER A 57 -1.91 7.94 -3.40
C SER A 57 -1.70 9.27 -2.68
N LEU A 58 -1.89 9.29 -1.36
CA LEU A 58 -1.65 10.45 -0.50
C LEU A 58 -0.19 10.90 -0.59
N ASP A 59 0.77 9.97 -0.44
CA ASP A 59 2.21 10.25 -0.55
C ASP A 59 2.59 10.85 -1.92
N LYS A 60 1.98 10.37 -3.01
CA LYS A 60 2.19 10.94 -4.35
C LYS A 60 1.63 12.36 -4.45
N ALA A 61 0.44 12.58 -3.91
CA ALA A 61 -0.19 13.90 -3.88
C ALA A 61 0.61 14.90 -3.03
N ASP A 62 1.02 14.51 -1.83
CA ASP A 62 1.88 15.31 -0.95
C ASP A 62 3.22 15.62 -1.60
N GLY A 63 3.83 14.65 -2.28
CA GLY A 63 5.06 14.88 -3.04
C GLY A 63 4.89 15.89 -4.18
N LEU A 64 3.73 15.89 -4.85
CA LEU A 64 3.41 16.86 -5.91
C LEU A 64 3.09 18.24 -5.36
N LEU A 65 2.27 18.33 -4.31
CA LEU A 65 1.92 19.58 -3.63
C LEU A 65 3.15 20.23 -2.99
N GLY A 66 4.03 19.45 -2.37
CA GLY A 66 5.29 19.91 -1.81
C GLY A 66 6.24 20.46 -2.89
N LYS A 67 6.31 19.80 -4.05
CA LYS A 67 7.08 20.31 -5.21
C LYS A 67 6.48 21.60 -5.78
N LEU A 68 5.15 21.66 -5.92
CA LEU A 68 4.45 22.86 -6.41
C LEU A 68 4.68 24.04 -5.47
N LYS A 69 4.52 23.86 -4.16
CA LYS A 69 4.76 24.90 -3.15
C LYS A 69 6.22 25.38 -3.10
N LYS A 70 7.18 24.57 -3.57
CA LYS A 70 8.58 24.97 -3.66
C LYS A 70 8.91 25.72 -4.97
N MET A 71 8.01 25.66 -5.95
CA MET A 71 8.15 26.31 -7.26
C MET A 71 7.53 27.72 -7.31
N PHE A 72 6.64 28.05 -6.36
CA PHE A 72 6.02 29.37 -6.17
C PHE A 72 6.59 30.07 -4.94
#